data_AF-M3TTP3-F1
#
_entry.id   AF-M3TTP3-F1
#
_cell.length_a   1.000
_cell.length_b   1.000
_cell.length_c   1.000
_cell.angle_alpha   90.00
_cell.angle_beta   90.00
_cell.angle_gamma   90.00
#
_symmetry.space_group_name_H-M   'P 1'
#
loop_
_entity.id
_entity.type
_entity.pdbx_description
1 polymer ?
#
loop_
_entity_poly.entity_id
_entity_poly.type
_entity_poly.pdbx_seq_one_letter_code
_entity_poly.pdbx_strand_id
1 'polypeptide(L)'
;MRDQEVMRLTYDCLMEECTHAVFNSDGIEMEPERMVQIISTTTKYEGHRREESWLATKEVVDAVEIARAICSGLAKHFKIPPEGCPLFLNPAILTYANSEVGVRDYYHHVNAAWRDTLTISSADLSELSATDPLRNFKANPLFAVGNRWPLKSHQFRRSLAFYASNSGFVSLPTLRAQFKHLTIQMARYYANNFDKLKTIFGYYDDETGEFSIPSSHVSLEFQMGIPVSLSNQLIDDLFQGVGPIFGGTGSYIEKQKARVASGEIAIAELRSETVERMRRGELSYRSTLLGGCTKVGWCDLFMLGHFTACLSCEDSVINFDKLEDAIVMTNREVDKYEVGSGEFQVVSLELERLQKFKEKILKRDSSGG
;
A
#
# COMPACT_ATOMS: atom_id res chain seq x y z
N MET A 1 -15.73 14.34 -2.16
CA MET A 1 -16.66 13.78 -3.17
C MET A 1 -16.42 12.28 -3.31
N ARG A 2 -17.46 11.45 -3.37
CA ARG A 2 -17.37 10.00 -3.67
C ARG A 2 -17.22 9.79 -5.17
N ASP A 3 -16.67 8.65 -5.58
CA ASP A 3 -16.44 8.32 -7.00
C ASP A 3 -17.72 8.51 -7.84
N GLN A 4 -18.86 7.99 -7.37
CA GLN A 4 -20.15 8.14 -8.05
C GLN A 4 -20.65 9.60 -8.14
N GLU A 5 -20.25 10.47 -7.21
CA GLU A 5 -20.61 11.90 -7.22
C GLU A 5 -19.70 12.66 -8.19
N VAL A 6 -18.42 12.27 -8.30
CA VAL A 6 -17.48 12.79 -9.30
C VAL A 6 -17.91 12.39 -10.71
N MET A 7 -18.28 11.12 -10.91
CA MET A 7 -18.77 10.61 -12.20
C MET A 7 -20.07 11.29 -12.66
N ARG A 8 -20.79 12.01 -11.79
CA ARG A 8 -22.02 12.75 -12.13
C ARG A 8 -21.80 14.24 -12.36
N LEU A 9 -20.56 14.71 -12.29
CA LEU A 9 -20.24 16.08 -12.65
C LEU A 9 -20.67 16.35 -14.09
N THR A 10 -21.31 17.49 -14.32
CA THR A 10 -21.65 18.01 -15.64
C THR A 10 -20.47 18.79 -16.21
N TYR A 11 -20.49 19.03 -17.51
CA TYR A 11 -19.47 19.83 -18.19
C TYR A 11 -19.29 21.23 -17.60
N ASP A 12 -20.38 21.84 -17.12
CA ASP A 12 -20.41 23.17 -16.49
C ASP A 12 -20.55 23.09 -14.96
N CYS A 13 -19.83 22.15 -14.34
CA CYS A 13 -19.91 21.94 -12.90
C CYS A 13 -19.21 23.01 -12.04
N LEU A 14 -18.55 24.00 -12.64
CA LEU A 14 -17.88 25.09 -11.90
C LEU A 14 -18.82 26.29 -11.74
N MET A 15 -19.04 26.71 -10.50
CA MET A 15 -19.75 27.94 -10.14
C MET A 15 -18.80 28.83 -9.33
N GLU A 16 -18.53 30.03 -9.82
CA GLU A 16 -17.62 30.99 -9.18
C GLU A 16 -18.38 31.88 -8.18
N GLU A 17 -17.98 31.86 -6.89
CA GLU A 17 -18.32 32.87 -5.88
C GLU A 17 -17.14 33.08 -4.88
N CYS A 18 -16.99 34.31 -4.36
CA CYS A 18 -15.76 35.12 -4.23
C CYS A 18 -15.06 35.25 -2.83
N THR A 19 -13.79 35.74 -2.80
CA THR A 19 -13.06 36.39 -1.66
C THR A 19 -11.99 37.45 -2.08
N HIS A 20 -12.26 38.76 -2.04
CA HIS A 20 -11.37 39.82 -2.61
C HIS A 20 -9.88 39.82 -2.23
N ALA A 21 -9.03 40.22 -3.19
CA ALA A 21 -7.58 40.34 -3.04
C ALA A 21 -7.18 41.33 -1.92
N VAL A 22 -6.18 40.94 -1.11
CA VAL A 22 -5.64 41.78 -0.03
C VAL A 22 -4.36 42.47 -0.52
N PHE A 23 -4.39 43.81 -0.51
CA PHE A 23 -3.26 44.67 -0.86
C PHE A 23 -2.61 45.26 0.39
N ASN A 24 -1.28 45.38 0.38
CA ASN A 24 -0.56 46.12 1.41
C ASN A 24 -0.56 47.64 1.13
N SER A 25 -0.18 48.47 2.10
CA SER A 25 -0.19 49.95 2.01
C SER A 25 0.65 50.55 0.86
N ASP A 26 1.57 49.78 0.28
CA ASP A 26 2.40 50.18 -0.87
C ASP A 26 1.89 49.62 -2.22
N GLY A 27 0.69 49.03 -2.27
CA GLY A 27 0.04 48.59 -3.50
C GLY A 27 0.52 47.25 -4.09
N ILE A 28 1.23 46.43 -3.32
CA ILE A 28 1.65 45.08 -3.72
C ILE A 28 0.61 44.04 -3.30
N GLU A 29 0.17 43.20 -4.24
CA GLU A 29 -0.80 42.10 -4.04
C GLU A 29 -0.16 40.98 -3.19
N MET A 30 -0.77 40.67 -2.03
CA MET A 30 -0.22 39.68 -1.10
C MET A 30 -0.86 38.29 -1.24
N GLU A 31 -2.17 38.21 -1.48
CA GLU A 31 -2.87 36.94 -1.74
C GLU A 31 -4.03 37.12 -2.76
N PRO A 32 -4.15 36.24 -3.77
CA PRO A 32 -5.24 36.28 -4.73
C PRO A 32 -6.52 35.61 -4.24
N GLU A 33 -7.66 36.17 -4.64
CA GLU A 33 -9.04 35.73 -4.39
C GLU A 33 -9.42 34.42 -5.09
N ARG A 34 -9.44 33.21 -4.47
CA ARG A 34 -10.06 31.99 -5.10
C ARG A 34 -10.54 30.88 -4.15
N MET A 35 -11.85 30.67 -4.07
CA MET A 35 -12.50 29.40 -3.76
C MET A 35 -13.62 29.20 -4.79
N VAL A 36 -13.63 28.07 -5.51
CA VAL A 36 -14.66 27.80 -6.53
C VAL A 36 -15.60 26.71 -6.01
N GLN A 37 -16.90 26.87 -6.22
CA GLN A 37 -17.87 25.84 -5.89
C GLN A 37 -18.01 24.87 -7.06
N ILE A 38 -17.82 23.58 -6.81
CA ILE A 38 -18.16 22.52 -7.75
C ILE A 38 -19.57 22.04 -7.44
N ILE A 39 -20.45 22.01 -8.43
CA ILE A 39 -21.82 21.50 -8.29
C ILE A 39 -21.88 20.03 -8.71
N SER A 40 -22.49 19.19 -7.87
CA SER A 40 -22.85 17.82 -8.24
C SER A 40 -24.03 17.33 -7.43
N THR A 41 -24.47 16.10 -7.69
CA THR A 41 -25.54 15.45 -6.93
C THR A 41 -24.99 14.49 -5.88
N THR A 42 -25.50 14.60 -4.65
CA THR A 42 -25.32 13.59 -3.62
C THR A 42 -26.63 12.85 -3.36
N THR A 43 -26.52 11.63 -2.84
CA THR A 43 -27.65 10.85 -2.31
C THR A 43 -27.53 10.63 -0.80
N LYS A 44 -26.58 11.29 -0.17
CA LYS A 44 -26.26 11.10 1.25
C LYS A 44 -27.39 11.69 2.10
N TYR A 45 -27.83 10.94 3.10
CA TYR A 45 -28.86 11.32 4.09
C TYR A 45 -30.30 11.51 3.59
N GLU A 46 -30.51 11.76 2.30
CA GLU A 46 -31.86 12.08 1.77
C GLU A 46 -32.49 10.96 0.93
N GLY A 47 -31.71 9.94 0.54
CA GLY A 47 -32.21 8.78 -0.21
C GLY A 47 -32.59 9.04 -1.67
N HIS A 48 -32.68 10.31 -2.08
CA HIS A 48 -32.86 10.77 -3.46
C HIS A 48 -31.68 11.66 -3.88
N ARG A 49 -31.55 11.95 -5.18
CA ARG A 49 -30.46 12.82 -5.69
C ARG A 49 -30.80 14.27 -5.39
N ARG A 50 -29.94 14.94 -4.64
CA ARG A 50 -30.00 16.38 -4.38
C ARG A 50 -28.72 17.05 -4.86
N GLU A 51 -28.86 18.20 -5.51
CA GLU A 51 -27.73 19.04 -5.89
C GLU A 51 -27.11 19.68 -4.64
N GLU A 52 -25.78 19.59 -4.56
CA GLU A 52 -24.96 20.11 -3.46
C GLU A 52 -23.69 20.73 -4.05
N SER A 53 -23.18 21.76 -3.37
CA SER A 53 -21.93 22.41 -3.74
C SER A 53 -20.74 21.90 -2.90
N TRP A 54 -19.59 21.83 -3.55
CA TRP A 54 -18.34 21.34 -2.97
C TRP A 54 -17.27 22.41 -3.13
N LEU A 55 -16.56 22.73 -2.05
CA LEU A 55 -15.44 23.68 -2.12
C LEU A 55 -14.25 23.02 -2.82
N ALA A 56 -13.67 23.73 -3.79
CA ALA A 56 -12.56 23.25 -4.60
C ALA A 56 -11.38 24.23 -4.60
N THR A 57 -10.18 23.68 -4.47
CA THR A 57 -8.92 24.43 -4.58
C THR A 57 -8.54 24.64 -6.04
N LYS A 58 -7.56 25.51 -6.31
CA LYS A 58 -7.09 25.82 -7.67
C LYS A 58 -6.68 24.58 -8.45
N GLU A 59 -6.01 23.62 -7.81
CA GLU A 59 -5.57 22.37 -8.45
C GLU A 59 -6.76 21.54 -8.95
N VAL A 60 -7.89 21.58 -8.24
CA VAL A 60 -9.11 20.88 -8.63
C VAL A 60 -9.77 21.60 -9.81
N VAL A 61 -9.75 22.94 -9.82
CA VAL A 61 -10.23 23.74 -10.95
C VAL A 61 -9.41 23.44 -12.20
N ASP A 62 -8.08 23.43 -12.10
CA ASP A 62 -7.18 23.09 -13.21
C ASP A 62 -7.45 21.67 -13.73
N ALA A 63 -7.70 20.71 -12.84
CA ALA A 63 -8.06 19.34 -13.21
C ALA A 63 -9.42 19.25 -13.91
N VAL A 64 -10.41 20.02 -13.47
CA VAL A 64 -11.74 20.08 -14.12
C VAL A 64 -11.63 20.70 -15.51
N GLU A 65 -10.84 21.76 -15.68
CA GLU A 65 -10.60 22.38 -17.00
C GLU A 65 -9.94 21.40 -17.99
N ILE A 66 -8.96 20.62 -17.54
CA ILE A 66 -8.38 19.54 -18.36
C ILE A 66 -9.46 18.51 -18.72
N ALA A 67 -10.30 18.12 -17.76
CA ALA A 67 -11.39 17.18 -18.00
C ALA A 67 -12.43 17.74 -19.00
N ARG A 68 -12.75 19.05 -18.95
CA ARG A 68 -13.60 19.73 -19.93
C ARG A 68 -12.99 19.67 -21.33
N ALA A 69 -11.69 19.92 -21.47
CA ALA A 69 -11.01 19.82 -22.76
C ALA A 69 -11.11 18.40 -23.35
N ILE A 70 -10.93 17.36 -22.53
CA ILE A 70 -11.10 15.96 -22.94
C ILE A 70 -12.56 15.68 -23.33
N CYS A 71 -13.52 16.11 -22.50
CA CYS A 71 -14.95 15.96 -22.75
C CYS A 71 -15.37 16.61 -24.08
N SER A 72 -14.90 17.83 -24.35
CA SER A 72 -15.15 18.54 -25.61
C SER A 72 -14.61 17.78 -26.82
N GLY A 73 -13.43 17.17 -26.70
CA GLY A 73 -12.88 16.29 -27.73
C GLY A 73 -13.77 15.08 -27.99
N LEU A 74 -14.19 14.38 -26.93
CA LEU A 74 -15.07 13.20 -27.03
C LEU A 74 -16.47 13.54 -27.55
N ALA A 75 -17.04 14.67 -27.12
CA ALA A 75 -18.36 15.14 -27.54
C ALA A 75 -18.44 15.34 -29.07
N LYS A 76 -17.34 15.78 -29.71
CA LYS A 76 -17.24 15.86 -31.18
C LYS A 76 -17.36 14.49 -31.85
N HIS A 77 -16.77 13.45 -31.27
CA HIS A 77 -16.89 12.07 -31.79
C HIS A 77 -18.31 11.52 -31.62
N PHE A 78 -18.99 11.88 -30.52
CA PHE A 78 -20.40 11.55 -30.30
C PHE A 78 -21.39 12.43 -31.07
N LYS A 79 -20.92 13.51 -31.72
CA LYS A 79 -21.74 14.51 -32.44
C LYS A 79 -22.80 15.18 -31.56
N ILE A 80 -22.45 15.47 -30.30
CA ILE A 80 -23.32 16.11 -29.31
C ILE A 80 -22.67 17.41 -28.78
N PRO A 81 -23.48 18.39 -28.33
CA PRO A 81 -22.96 19.58 -27.67
C PRO A 81 -22.40 19.27 -26.27
N PRO A 82 -21.27 19.88 -25.86
CA PRO A 82 -20.64 19.59 -24.57
C PRO A 82 -21.43 20.10 -23.36
N GLU A 83 -22.22 21.16 -23.49
CA GLU A 83 -22.89 21.86 -22.36
C GLU A 83 -23.92 20.98 -21.61
N GLY A 84 -24.42 19.92 -22.25
CA GLY A 84 -25.33 18.94 -21.63
C GLY A 84 -24.67 17.62 -21.23
N CYS A 85 -23.36 17.49 -21.43
CA CYS A 85 -22.65 16.24 -21.22
C CYS A 85 -22.16 16.06 -19.78
N PRO A 86 -22.08 14.82 -19.29
CA PRO A 86 -21.24 14.51 -18.14
C PRO A 86 -19.78 14.88 -18.41
N LEU A 87 -19.07 15.39 -17.41
CA LEU A 87 -17.66 15.78 -17.50
C LEU A 87 -16.75 14.62 -17.93
N PHE A 88 -17.11 13.38 -17.55
CA PHE A 88 -16.36 12.17 -17.87
C PHE A 88 -17.10 11.28 -18.88
N LEU A 89 -17.10 11.69 -20.16
CA LEU A 89 -17.67 10.91 -21.26
C LEU A 89 -16.90 9.59 -21.48
N ASN A 90 -17.61 8.56 -21.94
CA ASN A 90 -17.05 7.26 -22.27
C ASN A 90 -16.05 7.35 -23.44
N PRO A 91 -14.75 7.09 -23.22
CA PRO A 91 -13.73 7.18 -24.27
C PRO A 91 -13.78 6.02 -25.27
N ALA A 92 -14.61 4.99 -25.05
CA ALA A 92 -14.73 3.83 -25.93
C ALA A 92 -15.12 4.19 -27.37
N ILE A 93 -15.74 5.36 -27.61
CA ILE A 93 -16.07 5.87 -28.94
C ILE A 93 -14.86 5.99 -29.88
N LEU A 94 -13.66 6.15 -29.32
CA LEU A 94 -12.42 6.23 -30.08
C LEU A 94 -12.01 4.88 -30.67
N THR A 95 -12.48 3.78 -30.09
CA THR A 95 -12.13 2.41 -30.50
C THR A 95 -13.32 1.68 -31.12
N TYR A 96 -14.54 1.95 -30.65
CA TYR A 96 -15.76 1.27 -31.04
C TYR A 96 -16.81 2.27 -31.54
N ALA A 97 -17.22 2.13 -32.80
CA ALA A 97 -18.15 3.04 -33.48
C ALA A 97 -19.56 3.11 -32.87
N ASN A 98 -20.01 2.07 -32.16
CA ASN A 98 -21.36 1.97 -31.57
C ASN A 98 -21.36 2.22 -30.05
N SER A 99 -20.45 3.06 -29.55
CA SER A 99 -20.41 3.38 -28.12
C SER A 99 -21.58 4.30 -27.75
N GLU A 100 -22.25 4.03 -26.63
CA GLU A 100 -23.32 4.88 -26.10
C GLU A 100 -22.76 6.13 -25.42
N VAL A 101 -23.51 7.24 -25.52
CA VAL A 101 -23.23 8.48 -24.80
C VAL A 101 -23.55 8.25 -23.33
N GLY A 102 -22.54 8.37 -22.48
CA GLY A 102 -22.72 8.22 -21.05
C GLY A 102 -21.39 8.18 -20.31
N VAL A 103 -21.50 7.98 -19.00
CA VAL A 103 -20.37 7.83 -18.13
C VAL A 103 -20.07 6.35 -17.99
N ARG A 104 -18.83 5.95 -18.30
CA ARG A 104 -18.43 4.57 -18.06
C ARG A 104 -18.39 4.35 -16.55
N ASP A 105 -19.16 3.37 -16.09
CA ASP A 105 -19.13 3.01 -14.69
C ASP A 105 -17.80 2.29 -14.41
N TYR A 106 -16.84 3.03 -13.84
CA TYR A 106 -15.59 2.47 -13.33
C TYR A 106 -15.83 1.69 -12.03
N TYR A 107 -16.99 1.04 -11.86
CA TYR A 107 -17.08 0.02 -10.85
C TYR A 107 -15.98 -0.98 -11.14
N HIS A 108 -15.00 -0.97 -10.24
CA HIS A 108 -14.07 -2.05 -10.05
C HIS A 108 -14.91 -3.31 -9.79
N HIS A 109 -15.39 -3.92 -10.86
CA HIS A 109 -15.49 -5.35 -10.90
C HIS A 109 -14.07 -5.80 -10.61
N VAL A 110 -13.78 -6.06 -9.33
CA VAL A 110 -12.67 -6.92 -8.95
C VAL A 110 -13.05 -8.24 -9.60
N ASN A 111 -12.66 -8.41 -10.86
CA ASN A 111 -12.84 -9.61 -11.68
C ASN A 111 -11.81 -10.61 -11.18
N ALA A 112 -11.94 -10.96 -9.91
CA ALA A 112 -11.09 -11.94 -9.28
C ALA A 112 -11.87 -13.23 -9.18
N ALA A 113 -11.26 -14.31 -9.67
CA ALA A 113 -11.85 -15.65 -9.72
C ALA A 113 -12.37 -16.12 -8.35
N TRP A 114 -11.77 -15.66 -7.25
CA TRP A 114 -12.19 -15.98 -5.89
C TRP A 114 -13.57 -15.39 -5.52
N ARG A 115 -14.11 -14.41 -6.23
CA ARG A 115 -15.41 -13.86 -5.85
C ARG A 115 -16.56 -14.84 -6.03
N ASP A 116 -16.43 -15.78 -6.98
CA ASP A 116 -17.48 -16.78 -7.23
C ASP A 116 -17.45 -17.92 -6.20
N THR A 117 -16.36 -18.03 -5.42
CA THR A 117 -16.27 -19.01 -4.31
C THR A 117 -16.92 -18.49 -3.02
N LEU A 118 -17.22 -17.20 -2.92
CA LEU A 118 -17.86 -16.59 -1.75
C LEU A 118 -19.38 -16.78 -1.78
N THR A 119 -19.83 -17.95 -1.37
CA THR A 119 -21.24 -18.29 -1.21
C THR A 119 -21.70 -18.09 0.23
N ILE A 120 -22.93 -17.61 0.40
CA ILE A 120 -23.51 -17.34 1.71
C ILE A 120 -23.91 -18.66 2.37
N SER A 121 -23.34 -18.93 3.54
CA SER A 121 -23.73 -20.04 4.40
C SER A 121 -24.79 -19.63 5.43
N SER A 122 -25.40 -20.63 6.08
CA SER A 122 -26.30 -20.39 7.22
C SER A 122 -25.57 -19.77 8.42
N ALA A 123 -24.27 -20.08 8.59
CA ALA A 123 -23.43 -19.51 9.65
C ALA A 123 -23.24 -18.01 9.46
N ASP A 124 -22.97 -17.57 8.22
CA ASP A 124 -22.78 -16.14 7.88
C ASP A 124 -24.04 -15.34 8.21
N LEU A 125 -25.23 -15.87 7.88
CA LEU A 125 -26.50 -15.22 8.22
C LEU A 125 -26.74 -15.12 9.73
N SER A 126 -26.33 -16.14 10.48
CA SER A 126 -26.42 -16.12 11.94
C SER A 126 -25.50 -15.04 12.53
N GLU A 127 -24.29 -14.92 12.01
CA GLU A 127 -23.32 -13.91 12.43
C GLU A 127 -23.77 -12.48 12.08
N LEU A 128 -24.29 -12.27 10.86
CA LEU A 128 -24.85 -10.97 10.46
C LEU A 128 -26.04 -10.56 11.33
N SER A 129 -26.91 -11.51 11.66
CA SER A 129 -28.07 -11.24 12.52
C SER A 129 -27.64 -10.94 13.96
N ALA A 130 -26.55 -11.55 14.45
CA ALA A 130 -26.01 -11.27 15.77
C ALA A 130 -25.32 -9.89 15.83
N THR A 131 -24.58 -9.53 14.78
CA THR A 131 -23.83 -8.27 14.72
C THR A 131 -24.73 -7.08 14.42
N ASP A 132 -25.77 -7.20 13.59
CA ASP A 132 -26.72 -6.10 13.33
C ASP A 132 -28.18 -6.56 13.51
N PRO A 133 -28.65 -6.69 14.77
CA PRO A 133 -29.99 -7.22 15.08
C PRO A 133 -31.14 -6.35 14.55
N LEU A 134 -30.87 -5.07 14.29
CA LEU A 134 -31.88 -4.14 13.77
C LEU A 134 -32.17 -4.38 12.28
N ARG A 135 -31.28 -5.09 11.58
CA ARG A 135 -31.39 -5.35 10.15
C ARG A 135 -31.87 -6.77 9.90
N ASN A 136 -33.01 -6.89 9.20
CA ASN A 136 -33.52 -8.19 8.78
C ASN A 136 -32.85 -8.68 7.48
N PHE A 137 -31.70 -9.35 7.61
CA PHE A 137 -30.99 -9.93 6.47
C PHE A 137 -31.76 -11.07 5.80
N LYS A 138 -32.54 -11.85 6.57
CA LYS A 138 -33.31 -13.00 6.06
C LYS A 138 -34.42 -12.58 5.09
N ALA A 139 -34.98 -11.38 5.27
CA ALA A 139 -36.01 -10.84 4.39
C ALA A 139 -35.46 -10.36 3.03
N ASN A 140 -34.15 -10.19 2.90
CA ASN A 140 -33.55 -9.65 1.68
C ASN A 140 -33.04 -10.77 0.77
N PRO A 141 -33.60 -10.95 -0.44
CA PRO A 141 -33.19 -12.03 -1.36
C PRO A 141 -31.70 -12.01 -1.71
N LEU A 142 -31.06 -10.84 -1.67
CA LEU A 142 -29.62 -10.70 -1.96
C LEU A 142 -28.74 -11.47 -0.97
N PHE A 143 -29.23 -11.74 0.25
CA PHE A 143 -28.49 -12.44 1.30
C PHE A 143 -28.97 -13.87 1.54
N ALA A 144 -29.79 -14.45 0.66
CA ALA A 144 -30.24 -15.82 0.81
C ALA A 144 -29.07 -16.83 0.80
N VAL A 145 -29.19 -17.91 1.57
CA VAL A 145 -28.18 -18.99 1.62
C VAL A 145 -27.99 -19.58 0.21
N GLY A 146 -26.74 -19.81 -0.17
CA GLY A 146 -26.36 -20.29 -1.50
C GLY A 146 -26.17 -19.18 -2.54
N ASN A 147 -26.65 -17.97 -2.28
CA ASN A 147 -26.33 -16.83 -3.16
C ASN A 147 -24.88 -16.39 -2.97
N ARG A 148 -24.35 -15.74 -4.00
CA ARG A 148 -23.03 -15.10 -3.95
C ARG A 148 -23.06 -13.88 -3.03
N TRP A 149 -22.01 -13.69 -2.24
CA TRP A 149 -21.86 -12.51 -1.40
C TRP A 149 -21.84 -11.22 -2.24
N PRO A 150 -22.74 -10.24 -2.00
CA PRO A 150 -22.83 -9.00 -2.78
C PRO A 150 -21.72 -8.01 -2.40
N LEU A 151 -20.47 -8.38 -2.73
CA LEU A 151 -19.26 -7.67 -2.30
C LEU A 151 -19.16 -6.26 -2.92
N LYS A 152 -19.02 -5.24 -2.09
CA LYS A 152 -18.80 -3.83 -2.49
C LYS A 152 -17.46 -3.33 -1.96
N SER A 153 -16.77 -2.46 -2.72
CA SER A 153 -15.46 -1.92 -2.32
C SER A 153 -15.48 -1.23 -0.94
N HIS A 154 -16.59 -0.57 -0.59
CA HIS A 154 -16.75 0.07 0.71
C HIS A 154 -16.82 -0.90 1.89
N GLN A 155 -17.16 -2.17 1.66
CA GLN A 155 -17.17 -3.18 2.71
C GLN A 155 -15.76 -3.42 3.26
N PHE A 156 -14.70 -3.44 2.43
CA PHE A 156 -13.33 -3.58 2.92
C PHE A 156 -12.94 -2.49 3.93
N ARG A 157 -13.26 -1.24 3.61
CA ARG A 157 -12.99 -0.10 4.50
C ARG A 157 -13.76 -0.21 5.81
N ARG A 158 -15.02 -0.67 5.77
CA ARG A 158 -15.82 -0.90 6.99
C ARG A 158 -15.31 -2.10 7.78
N SER A 159 -14.97 -3.21 7.12
CA SER A 159 -14.41 -4.41 7.75
C SER A 159 -13.14 -4.07 8.52
N LEU A 160 -12.23 -3.26 7.94
CA LEU A 160 -11.03 -2.81 8.64
C LEU A 160 -11.39 -2.06 9.94
N ALA A 161 -12.33 -1.11 9.88
CA ALA A 161 -12.76 -0.35 11.06
C ALA A 161 -13.39 -1.26 12.14
N PHE A 162 -14.24 -2.18 11.70
CA PHE A 162 -14.99 -3.10 12.53
C PHE A 162 -14.05 -4.07 13.26
N TYR A 163 -13.18 -4.77 12.53
CA TYR A 163 -12.23 -5.73 13.10
C TYR A 163 -11.14 -5.05 13.94
N ALA A 164 -10.63 -3.90 13.51
CA ALA A 164 -9.64 -3.16 14.30
C ALA A 164 -10.20 -2.65 15.64
N SER A 165 -11.50 -2.33 15.70
CA SER A 165 -12.14 -1.95 16.97
C SER A 165 -12.44 -3.19 17.82
N ASN A 166 -12.87 -4.29 17.19
CA ASN A 166 -13.12 -5.57 17.86
C ASN A 166 -11.84 -6.20 18.45
N SER A 167 -10.66 -5.92 17.90
CA SER A 167 -9.39 -6.40 18.45
C SER A 167 -8.99 -5.76 19.78
N GLY A 168 -9.52 -4.58 20.10
CA GLY A 168 -9.08 -3.78 21.24
C GLY A 168 -7.69 -3.14 21.08
N PHE A 169 -6.91 -3.50 20.06
CA PHE A 169 -5.56 -2.96 19.84
C PHE A 169 -5.55 -1.58 19.18
N VAL A 170 -6.62 -1.22 18.44
CA VAL A 170 -6.65 0.00 17.64
C VAL A 170 -7.66 0.98 18.21
N SER A 171 -7.16 2.16 18.61
CA SER A 171 -8.00 3.22 19.13
C SER A 171 -8.85 3.89 18.04
N LEU A 172 -10.03 4.41 18.41
CA LEU A 172 -10.87 5.20 17.49
C LEU A 172 -10.15 6.44 16.91
N PRO A 173 -9.32 7.19 17.67
CA PRO A 173 -8.45 8.24 17.10
C PRO A 173 -7.51 7.73 16.01
N THR A 174 -6.89 6.56 16.19
CA THR A 174 -6.04 5.93 15.17
C THR A 174 -6.84 5.61 13.92
N LEU A 175 -8.04 5.03 14.06
CA LEU A 175 -8.92 4.78 12.92
C LEU A 175 -9.37 6.06 12.22
N ARG A 176 -9.66 7.13 12.98
CA ARG A 176 -9.98 8.44 12.42
C ARG A 176 -8.83 8.97 11.57
N ALA A 177 -7.60 8.91 12.09
CA ALA A 177 -6.40 9.34 11.36
C ALA A 177 -6.18 8.49 10.10
N GLN A 178 -6.21 7.16 10.23
CA GLN A 178 -6.03 6.21 9.12
C GLN A 178 -7.04 6.45 8.00
N PHE A 179 -8.29 6.75 8.36
CA PHE A 179 -9.35 7.00 7.40
C PHE A 179 -9.48 8.46 6.98
N LYS A 180 -8.66 9.36 7.52
CA LYS A 180 -8.78 10.82 7.32
C LYS A 180 -10.20 11.32 7.61
N HIS A 181 -10.84 10.75 8.62
CA HIS A 181 -12.18 11.16 9.03
C HIS A 181 -12.12 12.50 9.78
N LEU A 182 -13.05 13.39 9.47
CA LEU A 182 -13.12 14.70 10.12
C LEU A 182 -13.35 14.56 11.63
N THR A 183 -14.25 13.64 12.03
CA THR A 183 -14.64 13.43 13.42
C THR A 183 -14.47 11.97 13.87
N ILE A 184 -14.35 11.78 15.18
CA ILE A 184 -14.26 10.43 15.80
C ILE A 184 -15.58 9.66 15.61
N GLN A 185 -16.72 10.37 15.58
CA GLN A 185 -18.05 9.79 15.38
C GLN A 185 -18.16 9.08 14.03
N MET A 186 -17.50 9.58 12.99
CA MET A 186 -17.43 8.88 11.70
C MET A 186 -16.67 7.56 11.81
N ALA A 187 -15.54 7.51 12.52
CA ALA A 187 -14.82 6.26 12.77
C ALA A 187 -15.68 5.29 13.59
N ARG A 188 -16.37 5.78 14.63
CA ARG A 188 -17.32 5.00 15.44
C ARG A 188 -18.45 4.41 14.60
N TYR A 189 -19.01 5.17 13.67
CA TYR A 189 -20.06 4.69 12.76
C TYR A 189 -19.58 3.54 11.84
N TYR A 190 -18.32 3.59 11.40
CA TYR A 190 -17.74 2.53 10.57
C TYR A 190 -17.49 1.26 11.38
N ALA A 191 -17.14 1.41 12.65
CA ALA A 191 -16.97 0.32 13.60
C ALA A 191 -18.28 -0.14 14.26
N ASN A 192 -19.45 0.37 13.87
CA ASN A 192 -20.69 0.12 14.60
C ASN A 192 -20.97 -1.38 14.81
N ASN A 193 -21.38 -1.76 16.03
CA ASN A 193 -21.60 -3.13 16.49
C ASN A 193 -20.36 -4.06 16.52
N PHE A 194 -19.15 -3.52 16.51
CA PHE A 194 -17.92 -4.32 16.58
C PHE A 194 -17.87 -5.25 17.81
N ASP A 195 -18.49 -4.85 18.91
CA ASP A 195 -18.53 -5.54 20.20
C ASP A 195 -19.37 -6.81 20.19
N LYS A 196 -20.28 -6.96 19.21
CA LYS A 196 -21.20 -8.10 19.11
C LYS A 196 -20.64 -9.28 18.34
N LEU A 197 -19.53 -9.08 17.63
CA LEU A 197 -18.86 -10.16 16.91
C LEU A 197 -17.99 -10.96 17.89
N LYS A 198 -18.01 -12.29 17.75
CA LYS A 198 -17.00 -13.15 18.38
C LYS A 198 -15.63 -12.66 17.95
N THR A 199 -14.77 -12.37 18.92
CA THR A 199 -13.49 -11.74 18.63
C THR A 199 -12.66 -12.65 17.73
N ILE A 200 -12.26 -12.14 16.56
CA ILE A 200 -11.32 -12.89 15.73
C ILE A 200 -9.96 -12.98 16.45
N PHE A 201 -9.62 -11.96 17.23
CA PHE A 201 -8.33 -11.81 17.92
C PHE A 201 -8.24 -12.48 19.29
N GLY A 202 -9.26 -13.25 19.71
CA GLY A 202 -9.25 -13.93 21.00
C GLY A 202 -9.79 -13.13 22.17
N TYR A 203 -9.79 -13.74 23.36
CA TYR A 203 -10.26 -13.11 24.60
C TYR A 203 -9.06 -12.76 25.46
N TYR A 204 -9.04 -11.55 26.02
CA TYR A 204 -8.12 -11.25 27.10
C TYR A 204 -8.55 -12.06 28.32
N ASP A 205 -7.65 -12.90 28.82
CA ASP A 205 -7.87 -13.66 30.04
C ASP A 205 -7.24 -12.89 31.20
N ASP A 206 -8.11 -12.30 32.04
CA ASP A 206 -7.70 -11.47 33.18
C ASP A 206 -6.87 -12.26 34.22
N GLU A 207 -6.96 -13.59 34.26
CA GLU A 207 -6.20 -14.42 35.20
C GLU A 207 -4.76 -14.67 34.75
N THR A 208 -4.57 -14.89 33.44
CA THR A 208 -3.24 -15.14 32.85
C THR A 208 -2.56 -13.86 32.38
N GLY A 209 -3.32 -12.77 32.19
CA GLY A 209 -2.84 -11.50 31.67
C GLY A 209 -2.50 -11.55 30.17
N GLU A 210 -2.89 -12.62 29.47
CA GLU A 210 -2.58 -12.87 28.06
C GLU A 210 -3.84 -12.92 27.19
N PHE A 211 -3.68 -12.68 25.89
CA PHE A 211 -4.75 -12.85 24.91
C PHE A 211 -4.83 -14.32 24.46
N SER A 212 -5.95 -14.98 24.78
CA SER A 212 -6.28 -16.33 24.31
C SER A 212 -6.75 -16.32 22.85
N ILE A 213 -5.83 -16.55 21.92
CA ILE A 213 -6.10 -16.49 20.48
C ILE A 213 -6.61 -17.87 19.97
N PRO A 214 -7.72 -17.93 19.20
CA PRO A 214 -8.18 -19.17 18.58
C PRO A 214 -7.14 -19.78 17.64
N SER A 215 -7.06 -21.12 17.59
CA SER A 215 -6.09 -21.84 16.73
C SER A 215 -6.25 -21.57 15.23
N SER A 216 -7.40 -21.05 14.80
CA SER A 216 -7.69 -20.65 13.41
C SER A 216 -7.40 -19.18 13.13
N HIS A 217 -6.71 -18.47 14.02
CA HIS A 217 -6.50 -17.04 13.88
C HIS A 217 -5.43 -16.69 12.84
N VAL A 218 -5.69 -15.65 12.05
CA VAL A 218 -4.75 -15.16 11.03
C VAL A 218 -3.41 -14.71 11.59
N SER A 219 -3.32 -14.30 12.87
CA SER A 219 -2.01 -13.99 13.46
C SER A 219 -1.12 -15.21 13.55
N LEU A 220 -1.68 -16.41 13.74
CA LEU A 220 -0.90 -17.65 13.76
C LEU A 220 -0.40 -17.96 12.35
N GLU A 221 -1.25 -17.79 11.33
CA GLU A 221 -0.81 -17.89 9.93
C GLU A 221 0.28 -16.86 9.59
N PHE A 222 0.18 -15.64 10.12
CA PHE A 222 1.17 -14.60 9.91
C PHE A 222 2.48 -14.86 10.67
N GLN A 223 2.39 -15.28 11.93
CA GLN A 223 3.51 -15.67 12.79
C GLN A 223 4.23 -16.91 12.25
N MET A 224 3.53 -17.82 11.59
CA MET A 224 4.12 -18.97 10.92
C MET A 224 4.62 -18.63 9.52
N GLY A 225 3.86 -17.81 8.79
CA GLY A 225 4.11 -17.44 7.41
C GLY A 225 5.31 -16.51 7.24
N ILE A 226 5.51 -15.56 8.14
CA ILE A 226 6.66 -14.63 8.06
C ILE A 226 7.99 -15.39 8.20
N PRO A 227 8.26 -16.16 9.28
CA PRO A 227 9.52 -16.88 9.41
C PRO A 227 9.76 -17.84 8.25
N VAL A 228 8.72 -18.54 7.79
CA VAL A 228 8.83 -19.43 6.63
C VAL A 228 9.17 -18.65 5.36
N SER A 229 8.48 -17.55 5.08
CA SER A 229 8.73 -16.71 3.91
C SER A 229 10.13 -16.10 3.93
N LEU A 230 10.55 -15.53 5.07
CA LEU A 230 11.88 -14.95 5.24
C LEU A 230 12.98 -16.00 5.15
N SER A 231 12.75 -17.21 5.67
CA SER A 231 13.72 -18.31 5.55
C SER A 231 13.89 -18.74 4.10
N ASN A 232 12.79 -18.85 3.34
CA ASN A 232 12.84 -19.19 1.94
C ASN A 232 13.56 -18.11 1.15
N GLN A 233 13.25 -16.84 1.44
CA GLN A 233 13.92 -15.72 0.79
C GLN A 233 15.42 -15.72 1.08
N LEU A 234 15.82 -15.93 2.34
CA LEU A 234 17.22 -16.08 2.70
C LEU A 234 17.87 -17.20 1.88
N ILE A 235 17.29 -18.41 1.92
CA ILE A 235 17.81 -19.59 1.19
C ILE A 235 17.90 -19.34 -0.31
N ASP A 236 16.89 -18.72 -0.91
CA ASP A 236 16.90 -18.36 -2.32
C ASP A 236 18.04 -17.38 -2.61
N ASP A 237 18.19 -16.32 -1.81
CA ASP A 237 19.30 -15.37 -1.93
C ASP A 237 20.68 -16.03 -1.65
N LEU A 238 20.74 -17.11 -0.87
CA LEU A 238 21.96 -17.89 -0.61
C LEU A 238 22.36 -18.80 -1.79
N PHE A 239 21.40 -19.55 -2.32
CA PHE A 239 21.64 -20.68 -3.21
C PHE A 239 21.31 -20.40 -4.68
N GLN A 240 20.41 -19.45 -4.98
CA GLN A 240 20.12 -19.04 -6.35
C GLN A 240 21.05 -17.92 -6.84
N GLY A 241 21.67 -17.15 -5.92
CA GLY A 241 22.72 -16.19 -6.22
C GLY A 241 24.03 -16.89 -6.63
N VAL A 242 24.43 -16.72 -7.89
CA VAL A 242 25.63 -17.37 -8.46
C VAL A 242 26.92 -16.74 -7.93
N GLY A 243 26.88 -15.47 -7.50
CA GLY A 243 28.04 -14.75 -6.97
C GLY A 243 28.41 -15.08 -5.50
N PRO A 244 29.69 -14.82 -5.11
CA PRO A 244 30.16 -14.95 -3.74
C PRO A 244 29.51 -13.90 -2.81
N ILE A 245 29.31 -14.30 -1.55
CA ILE A 245 28.68 -13.48 -0.52
C ILE A 245 29.73 -12.97 0.49
N PHE A 246 29.66 -11.68 0.79
CA PHE A 246 30.54 -10.94 1.69
C PHE A 246 29.76 -10.18 2.76
N GLY A 247 30.46 -9.44 3.63
CA GLY A 247 29.87 -8.77 4.80
C GLY A 247 30.09 -9.58 6.08
N GLY A 248 29.66 -9.04 7.23
CA GLY A 248 29.88 -9.69 8.53
C GLY A 248 29.20 -11.07 8.58
N THR A 249 27.88 -11.09 8.45
CA THR A 249 27.08 -12.31 8.43
C THR A 249 27.19 -13.04 7.08
N GLY A 250 27.37 -12.29 5.99
CA GLY A 250 27.60 -12.90 4.68
C GLY A 250 28.81 -13.84 4.63
N SER A 251 29.89 -13.53 5.35
CA SER A 251 31.07 -14.41 5.44
C SER A 251 30.77 -15.74 6.18
N TYR A 252 29.87 -15.72 7.18
CA TYR A 252 29.41 -16.94 7.85
C TYR A 252 28.52 -17.78 6.92
N ILE A 253 27.63 -17.10 6.20
CA ILE A 253 26.73 -17.69 5.21
C ILE A 253 27.50 -18.38 4.08
N GLU A 254 28.56 -17.75 3.54
CA GLU A 254 29.38 -18.33 2.48
C GLU A 254 30.04 -19.65 2.92
N LYS A 255 30.46 -19.74 4.19
CA LYS A 255 30.95 -20.99 4.77
C LYS A 255 29.87 -22.06 4.84
N GLN A 256 28.63 -21.71 5.20
CA GLN A 256 27.52 -22.66 5.19
C GLN A 256 27.21 -23.15 3.77
N LYS A 257 27.27 -22.25 2.77
CA LYS A 257 27.15 -22.62 1.35
C LYS A 257 28.22 -23.64 0.93
N ALA A 258 29.47 -23.43 1.34
CA ALA A 258 30.56 -24.37 1.10
C ALA A 258 30.34 -25.75 1.76
N ARG A 259 29.84 -25.79 3.01
CA ARG A 259 29.52 -27.03 3.74
C ARG A 259 28.36 -27.81 3.11
N VAL A 260 27.37 -27.09 2.57
CA VAL A 260 26.29 -27.71 1.80
C VAL A 260 26.81 -28.24 0.47
N ALA A 261 27.67 -27.50 -0.22
CA ALA A 261 28.27 -27.92 -1.49
C ALA A 261 29.20 -29.15 -1.32
N SER A 262 29.89 -29.28 -0.18
CA SER A 262 30.70 -30.46 0.16
C SER A 262 29.89 -31.68 0.61
N GLY A 263 28.57 -31.53 0.79
CA GLY A 263 27.69 -32.59 1.27
C GLY A 263 27.77 -32.84 2.78
N GLU A 264 28.42 -31.97 3.55
CA GLU A 264 28.52 -32.06 5.01
C GLU A 264 27.16 -31.85 5.69
N ILE A 265 26.32 -30.98 5.12
CA ILE A 265 24.97 -30.69 5.61
C ILE A 265 23.97 -30.78 4.46
N ALA A 266 22.82 -31.41 4.71
CA ALA A 266 21.71 -31.40 3.76
C ALA A 266 21.00 -30.03 3.75
N ILE A 267 20.65 -29.52 2.55
CA ILE A 267 19.89 -28.26 2.39
C ILE A 267 18.60 -28.28 3.22
N ALA A 268 17.94 -29.44 3.32
CA ALA A 268 16.73 -29.61 4.10
C ALA A 268 16.94 -29.37 5.60
N GLU A 269 18.08 -29.82 6.14
CA GLU A 269 18.45 -29.64 7.55
C GLU A 269 18.74 -28.16 7.83
N LEU A 270 19.58 -27.52 7.00
CA LEU A 270 19.86 -26.09 7.10
C LEU A 270 18.58 -25.24 7.04
N ARG A 271 17.64 -25.60 6.16
CA ARG A 271 16.34 -24.93 6.04
C ARG A 271 15.53 -25.06 7.32
N SER A 272 15.43 -26.28 7.86
CA SER A 272 14.68 -26.53 9.09
C SER A 272 15.24 -25.77 10.28
N GLU A 273 16.57 -25.72 10.43
CA GLU A 273 17.23 -24.96 11.50
C GLU A 273 16.99 -23.45 11.34
N THR A 274 17.12 -22.93 10.10
CA THR A 274 16.92 -21.51 9.80
C THR A 274 15.51 -21.05 10.15
N VAL A 275 14.48 -21.84 9.78
CA VAL A 275 13.09 -21.56 10.13
C VAL A 275 12.91 -21.49 11.65
N GLU A 276 13.52 -22.42 12.39
CA GLU A 276 13.37 -22.48 13.84
C GLU A 276 14.08 -21.33 14.55
N ARG A 277 15.22 -20.87 14.04
CA ARG A 277 15.91 -19.66 14.55
C ARG A 277 15.11 -18.39 14.27
N MET A 278 14.46 -18.30 13.11
CA MET A 278 13.57 -17.18 12.80
C MET A 278 12.30 -17.19 13.66
N ARG A 279 11.72 -18.37 13.95
CA ARG A 279 10.58 -18.50 14.86
C ARG A 279 10.90 -18.05 16.28
N ARG A 280 12.09 -18.38 16.77
CA ARG A 280 12.59 -17.95 18.09
C ARG A 280 13.00 -16.47 18.12
N GLY A 281 12.96 -15.77 16.99
CA GLY A 281 13.37 -14.37 16.87
C GLY A 281 14.88 -14.15 16.96
N GLU A 282 15.68 -15.21 16.83
CA GLU A 282 17.15 -15.14 16.86
C GLU A 282 17.75 -14.67 15.53
N LEU A 283 17.01 -14.84 14.44
CA LEU A 283 17.44 -14.52 13.09
C LEU A 283 16.30 -13.75 12.38
N SER A 284 16.66 -12.70 11.66
CA SER A 284 15.78 -12.00 10.73
C SER A 284 16.43 -11.99 9.36
N TYR A 285 15.66 -11.74 8.30
CA TYR A 285 16.22 -11.47 6.99
C TYR A 285 15.38 -10.40 6.28
N ARG A 286 16.06 -9.48 5.60
CA ARG A 286 15.45 -8.54 4.66
C ARG A 286 16.38 -8.37 3.47
N SER A 287 15.81 -8.37 2.27
CA SER A 287 16.55 -8.04 1.06
C SER A 287 16.90 -6.55 1.03
N THR A 288 18.10 -6.23 0.55
CA THR A 288 18.62 -4.86 0.46
C THR A 288 19.26 -4.62 -0.91
N LEU A 289 19.60 -3.37 -1.21
CA LEU A 289 20.25 -3.00 -2.47
C LEU A 289 21.53 -3.80 -2.74
N LEU A 290 22.35 -4.05 -1.70
CA LEU A 290 23.61 -4.76 -1.83
C LEU A 290 23.48 -6.28 -1.64
N GLY A 291 22.30 -6.80 -1.33
CA GLY A 291 22.10 -8.20 -0.94
C GLY A 291 21.00 -8.35 0.10
N GLY A 292 21.38 -8.46 1.37
CA GLY A 292 20.47 -8.65 2.49
C GLY A 292 21.01 -8.16 3.83
N CYS A 293 20.16 -8.17 4.84
CA CYS A 293 20.49 -7.79 6.21
C CYS A 293 19.80 -8.75 7.18
N THR A 294 20.55 -9.21 8.18
CA THR A 294 20.08 -10.19 9.16
C THR A 294 19.73 -9.61 10.53
N LYS A 295 19.86 -8.28 10.67
CA LYS A 295 19.63 -7.57 11.93
C LYS A 295 18.21 -7.79 12.43
N VAL A 296 18.10 -8.29 13.66
CA VAL A 296 16.82 -8.41 14.37
C VAL A 296 16.42 -7.03 14.89
N GLY A 297 15.19 -6.60 14.58
CA GLY A 297 14.65 -5.32 15.03
C GLY A 297 14.99 -4.12 14.13
N TRP A 298 14.97 -2.93 14.72
CA TRP A 298 15.04 -1.66 13.99
C TRP A 298 16.44 -1.30 13.49
N CYS A 299 16.49 -0.64 12.34
CA CYS A 299 17.70 -0.11 11.75
C CYS A 299 17.43 1.29 11.18
N ASP A 300 17.93 2.31 11.87
CA ASP A 300 17.73 3.70 11.47
C ASP A 300 18.39 4.00 10.13
N LEU A 301 19.54 3.37 9.85
CA LEU A 301 20.27 3.54 8.59
C LEU A 301 19.49 3.02 7.38
N PHE A 302 18.74 1.93 7.57
CA PHE A 302 17.86 1.40 6.51
C PHE A 302 16.69 2.34 6.25
N MET A 303 16.08 2.89 7.30
CA MET A 303 14.99 3.86 7.19
C MET A 303 15.41 5.16 6.49
N LEU A 304 16.64 5.60 6.74
CA LEU A 304 17.22 6.79 6.12
C LEU A 304 17.79 6.54 4.70
N GLY A 305 17.74 5.29 4.21
CA GLY A 305 18.27 4.92 2.90
C GLY A 305 19.80 4.93 2.79
N HIS A 306 20.54 5.05 3.89
CA HIS A 306 22.01 5.14 3.88
C HIS A 306 22.66 3.76 3.78
N PHE A 307 22.61 3.17 2.57
CA PHE A 307 23.03 1.79 2.32
C PHE A 307 24.55 1.57 2.39
N THR A 308 25.38 2.60 2.14
CA THR A 308 26.86 2.46 2.19
C THR A 308 27.38 2.13 3.59
N ALA A 309 26.63 2.43 4.65
CA ALA A 309 26.98 1.98 6.01
C ALA A 309 26.92 0.45 6.19
N CYS A 310 26.19 -0.26 5.33
CA CYS A 310 26.13 -1.72 5.37
C CYS A 310 27.46 -2.38 4.99
N LEU A 311 28.36 -1.66 4.29
CA LEU A 311 29.69 -2.15 3.90
C LEU A 311 30.59 -2.49 5.10
N SER A 312 30.32 -1.90 6.27
CA SER A 312 31.04 -2.16 7.53
C SER A 312 30.17 -2.75 8.63
N CYS A 313 28.93 -3.14 8.32
CA CYS A 313 27.98 -3.67 9.30
C CYS A 313 28.19 -5.18 9.54
N GLU A 314 28.03 -5.63 10.79
CA GLU A 314 28.14 -7.05 11.16
C GLU A 314 26.97 -7.90 10.63
N ASP A 315 25.78 -7.31 10.56
CA ASP A 315 24.56 -8.00 10.13
C ASP A 315 24.37 -8.01 8.60
N SER A 316 25.33 -7.45 7.84
CA SER A 316 25.19 -7.31 6.38
C SER A 316 25.55 -8.59 5.63
N VAL A 317 24.81 -8.80 4.55
CA VAL A 317 24.99 -9.88 3.58
C VAL A 317 25.11 -9.20 2.22
N ILE A 318 26.31 -9.09 1.69
CA ILE A 318 26.62 -8.33 0.47
C ILE A 318 26.90 -9.34 -0.65
N ASN A 319 26.06 -9.34 -1.67
CA ASN A 319 26.27 -10.13 -2.86
C ASN A 319 27.20 -9.36 -3.81
N PHE A 320 28.22 -10.02 -4.36
CA PHE A 320 29.18 -9.37 -5.24
C PHE A 320 28.57 -8.81 -6.52
N ASP A 321 27.68 -9.55 -7.18
CA ASP A 321 27.02 -9.12 -8.41
C ASP A 321 26.18 -7.84 -8.16
N LYS A 322 25.42 -7.83 -7.05
CA LYS A 322 24.64 -6.66 -6.64
C LYS A 322 25.52 -5.46 -6.25
N LEU A 323 26.71 -5.69 -5.70
CA LEU A 323 27.69 -4.64 -5.44
C LEU A 323 28.21 -4.04 -6.74
N GLU A 324 28.50 -4.85 -7.76
CA GLU A 324 28.91 -4.37 -9.08
C GLU A 324 27.81 -3.57 -9.76
N ASP A 325 26.57 -4.07 -9.73
CA ASP A 325 25.41 -3.37 -10.24
C ASP A 325 25.23 -2.01 -9.54
N ALA A 326 25.38 -1.98 -8.21
CA ALA A 326 25.30 -0.74 -7.44
C ALA A 326 26.40 0.26 -7.86
N ILE A 327 27.63 -0.20 -8.11
CA ILE A 327 28.73 0.66 -8.60
C ILE A 327 28.38 1.24 -9.98
N VAL A 328 27.90 0.41 -10.91
CA VAL A 328 27.54 0.86 -12.26
C VAL A 328 26.41 1.88 -12.21
N MET A 329 25.38 1.64 -11.39
CA MET A 329 24.26 2.55 -11.23
C MET A 329 24.67 3.86 -10.58
N THR A 330 25.48 3.81 -9.52
CA THR A 330 25.99 5.00 -8.83
C THR A 330 26.90 5.83 -9.76
N ASN A 331 27.73 5.19 -10.58
CA ASN A 331 28.58 5.90 -11.56
C ASN A 331 27.73 6.66 -12.60
N ARG A 332 26.68 6.02 -13.13
CA ARG A 332 25.73 6.68 -14.05
C ARG A 332 24.95 7.81 -13.38
N GLU A 333 24.78 7.76 -12.07
CA GLU A 333 24.13 8.80 -11.29
C GLU A 333 25.04 10.01 -11.07
N VAL A 334 26.33 9.78 -10.78
CA VAL A 334 27.35 10.84 -10.72
C VAL A 334 27.39 11.63 -12.03
N ASP A 335 27.35 10.96 -13.19
CA ASP A 335 27.40 11.60 -14.51
C ASP A 335 26.23 12.58 -14.79
N LYS A 336 25.16 12.53 -14.00
CA LYS A 336 23.99 13.43 -14.13
C LYS A 336 24.14 14.73 -13.37
N TYR A 337 25.04 14.79 -12.39
CA TYR A 337 25.19 15.94 -11.51
C TYR A 337 26.34 16.83 -11.96
N GLU A 338 26.15 18.15 -11.84
CA GLU A 338 27.20 19.11 -12.14
C GLU A 338 28.35 18.98 -11.14
N VAL A 339 29.58 19.01 -11.65
CA VAL A 339 30.80 18.89 -10.85
C VAL A 339 30.85 20.01 -9.82
N GLY A 340 30.89 19.64 -8.53
CA GLY A 340 30.93 20.58 -7.40
C GLY A 340 29.60 20.83 -6.71
N SER A 341 28.47 20.37 -7.27
CA SER A 341 27.17 20.36 -6.58
C SER A 341 27.19 19.50 -5.30
N GLY A 342 26.26 19.74 -4.38
CA GLY A 342 26.18 18.95 -3.14
C GLY A 342 25.84 17.49 -3.42
N GLU A 343 24.95 17.26 -4.37
CA GLU A 343 24.54 15.96 -4.88
C GLU A 343 25.72 15.20 -5.47
N PHE A 344 26.52 15.87 -6.32
CA PHE A 344 27.74 15.29 -6.88
C PHE A 344 28.71 14.85 -5.78
N GLN A 345 28.92 15.66 -4.75
CA GLN A 345 29.82 15.32 -3.64
C GLN A 345 29.34 14.11 -2.85
N VAL A 346 28.04 14.04 -2.54
CA VAL A 346 27.45 12.92 -1.78
C VAL A 346 27.57 11.62 -2.57
N VAL A 347 27.11 11.61 -3.83
CA VAL A 347 27.09 10.40 -4.65
C VAL A 347 28.52 9.96 -5.01
N SER A 348 29.44 10.89 -5.24
CA SER A 348 30.86 10.56 -5.46
C SER A 348 31.49 9.88 -4.24
N LEU A 349 31.16 10.33 -3.03
CA LEU A 349 31.64 9.70 -1.80
C LEU A 349 31.05 8.29 -1.62
N GLU A 350 29.78 8.09 -1.98
CA GLU A 350 29.17 6.77 -1.97
C GLU A 350 29.83 5.82 -2.97
N LEU A 351 30.07 6.29 -4.20
CA LEU A 351 30.80 5.55 -5.23
C LEU A 351 32.20 5.15 -4.76
N GLU A 352 32.94 6.08 -4.15
CA GLU A 352 34.28 5.83 -3.61
C GLU A 352 34.26 4.74 -2.54
N ARG A 353 33.26 4.75 -1.64
CA ARG A 353 33.09 3.73 -0.59
C ARG A 353 32.82 2.35 -1.20
N LEU A 354 31.95 2.26 -2.21
CA LEU A 354 31.64 1.02 -2.91
C LEU A 354 32.88 0.45 -3.62
N GLN A 355 33.62 1.30 -4.35
CA GLN A 355 34.84 0.92 -5.04
C GLN A 355 35.93 0.45 -4.07
N LYS A 356 36.16 1.18 -2.97
CA LYS A 356 37.10 0.78 -1.91
C LYS A 356 36.75 -0.58 -1.31
N PHE A 357 35.45 -0.85 -1.10
CA PHE A 357 35.01 -2.13 -0.59
C PHE A 357 35.24 -3.26 -1.62
N LYS A 358 34.95 -3.03 -2.90
CA LYS A 358 35.25 -3.98 -3.99
C LYS A 358 36.74 -4.31 -4.07
N GLU A 359 37.61 -3.30 -4.01
CA GLU A 359 39.06 -3.51 -4.01
C GLU A 359 39.53 -4.34 -2.80
N LYS A 360 38.95 -4.10 -1.62
CA LYS A 360 39.26 -4.87 -0.41
C LYS A 360 38.89 -6.34 -0.57
N ILE A 361 37.77 -6.64 -1.22
CA ILE A 361 37.36 -8.02 -1.53
C ILE A 361 38.37 -8.67 -2.47
N LEU A 362 38.68 -8.04 -3.61
CA LEU A 362 39.58 -8.60 -4.61
C LEU A 362 41.00 -8.85 -4.06
N LYS A 363 41.51 -7.96 -3.20
CA LYS A 363 42.82 -8.17 -2.53
C LYS A 363 42.82 -9.38 -1.61
N ARG A 364 41.71 -9.62 -0.90
CA ARG A 364 41.56 -10.74 0.03
C ARG A 364 41.54 -12.08 -0.72
N ASP A 365 40.86 -12.13 -1.87
CA ASP A 365 40.81 -13.34 -2.69
C ASP A 365 42.16 -13.62 -3.36
N SER A 366 42.91 -12.59 -3.79
CA SER A 366 44.25 -12.76 -4.36
C SER A 366 45.34 -13.19 -3.36
N SER A 367 45.10 -13.05 -2.05
CA SER A 367 46.06 -13.39 -0.98
C SER A 367 45.73 -14.70 -0.26
N GLY A 368 44.62 -15.36 -0.61
CA GLY A 368 44.19 -16.64 -0.08
C GLY A 368 44.32 -17.82 -1.05
N GLY A 369 45.03 -17.65 -2.17
CA GLY A 369 45.32 -18.67 -3.17
C GLY A 369 46.61 -19.44 -2.90
#